data_AF-A0A2T0BQ38-F1
#
_entry.id   AF-A0A2T0BQ38-F1
#
_cell.length_a   1.000
_cell.length_b   1.000
_cell.length_c   1.000
_cell.angle_alpha   90.00
_cell.angle_beta   90.00
_cell.angle_gamma   90.00
#
_symmetry.space_group_name_H-M   'P 1'
#
loop_
_entity.id
_entity.type
_entity.pdbx_description
1 polymer ?
#
loop_
_entity_poly.entity_id
_entity_poly.type
_entity_poly.pdbx_seq_one_letter_code
_entity_poly.pdbx_strand_id
1 'polypeptide(L)' 'MANPAFTALINSFNAQLAAMNKNDFKMYDPGDCGYFIDSIYYDNDKDKIMCKFKEDFEGEDE' A
#
# COMPACT_ATOMS: atom_id res chain seq x y z
N MET A 1 -21.27 11.77 1.71
CA MET A 1 -21.32 10.56 2.57
C MET A 1 -20.34 9.56 2.01
N ALA A 2 -19.39 9.09 2.81
CA ALA A 2 -18.51 8.00 2.38
C ALA A 2 -19.38 6.76 2.08
N ASN A 3 -19.24 6.20 0.88
CA ASN A 3 -19.98 5.00 0.48
C ASN A 3 -19.51 3.83 1.38
N PRO A 4 -20.37 3.26 2.24
CA PRO A 4 -19.95 2.24 3.20
C PRO A 4 -19.37 0.98 2.54
N ALA A 5 -19.88 0.61 1.35
CA ALA A 5 -19.34 -0.51 0.58
C ALA A 5 -17.93 -0.20 0.06
N PHE A 6 -17.70 1.02 -0.41
CA PHE A 6 -16.38 1.46 -0.85
C PHE A 6 -15.38 1.48 0.32
N THR A 7 -15.77 2.03 1.47
CA THR A 7 -14.93 2.00 2.68
C THR A 7 -14.59 0.56 3.10
N ALA A 8 -15.56 -0.36 3.04
CA ALA A 8 -15.31 -1.77 3.35
C ALA A 8 -14.31 -2.41 2.36
N LEU A 9 -14.36 -2.08 1.07
CA LEU A 9 -13.39 -2.54 0.07
C LEU A 9 -11.98 -2.04 0.37
N ILE A 10 -11.80 -0.74 0.62
CA ILE A 10 -10.50 -0.16 0.98
C ILE A 10 -9.93 -0.84 2.23
N ASN A 11 -10.76 -1.05 3.27
CA ASN A 11 -10.33 -1.73 4.48
C ASN A 11 -9.92 -3.19 4.22
N SER A 12 -10.65 -3.90 3.35
CA SER A 12 -10.31 -5.28 2.96
C SER A 12 -8.98 -5.37 2.22
N PHE A 13 -8.75 -4.46 1.25
CA PHE A 13 -7.46 -4.38 0.54
C PHE A 13 -6.30 -4.11 1.50
N ASN A 14 -6.46 -3.16 2.43
CA ASN A 14 -5.44 -2.86 3.42
C ASN A 14 -5.15 -4.05 4.36
N ALA A 15 -6.16 -4.83 4.73
CA ALA A 15 -5.95 -6.05 5.52
C ALA A 15 -5.15 -7.11 4.74
N GLN A 16 -5.41 -7.27 3.45
CA GLN A 16 -4.65 -8.18 2.57
C GLN A 16 -3.21 -7.71 2.39
N LEU A 17 -2.99 -6.41 2.14
CA LEU A 17 -1.67 -5.80 2.05
C LEU A 17 -0.85 -6.00 3.32
N ALA A 18 -1.45 -5.74 4.49
CA ALA A 18 -0.80 -5.97 5.77
C ALA A 18 -0.40 -7.43 5.98
N ALA A 19 -1.25 -8.38 5.59
CA ALA A 19 -0.93 -9.80 5.65
C ALA A 19 0.22 -10.17 4.70
N MET A 20 0.21 -9.68 3.46
CA MET A 20 1.28 -9.92 2.49
C MET A 20 2.62 -9.34 2.95
N ASN A 21 2.64 -8.06 3.35
CA ASN A 21 3.84 -7.36 3.80
C ASN A 21 4.45 -8.00 5.04
N LYS A 22 3.63 -8.53 5.96
CA LYS A 22 4.09 -9.25 7.16
C LYS A 22 4.76 -10.59 6.84
N ASN A 23 4.45 -11.20 5.69
CA ASN A 23 4.98 -12.50 5.27
C ASN A 23 6.00 -12.35 4.14
N ASP A 24 6.61 -11.16 3.97
CA ASP A 24 7.60 -10.83 2.93
C ASP A 24 7.14 -11.06 1.48
N PHE A 25 5.83 -11.12 1.23
CA PHE A 25 5.24 -11.09 -0.11
C PHE A 25 4.90 -9.65 -0.52
N LYS A 26 5.86 -8.74 -0.37
CA LYS A 26 5.68 -7.30 -0.63
C LYS A 26 5.49 -7.02 -2.12
N MET A 27 4.70 -6.00 -2.44
CA MET A 27 4.48 -5.54 -3.82
C MET A 27 5.33 -4.28 -4.08
N TYR A 28 6.42 -4.46 -4.82
CA TYR A 28 7.41 -3.41 -5.12
C TYR A 28 7.04 -2.59 -6.36
N ASP A 29 7.55 -1.36 -6.42
CA ASP A 29 7.52 -0.54 -7.64
C ASP A 29 8.69 -0.96 -8.56
N PRO A 30 8.43 -1.41 -9.80
CA PRO A 30 9.49 -1.73 -10.75
C PRO A 30 10.37 -0.53 -11.14
N GLY A 31 9.87 0.70 -10.99
CA GLY A 31 10.62 1.93 -11.25
C GLY A 31 11.48 2.39 -10.07
N ASP A 32 11.19 1.87 -8.88
CA ASP A 32 11.89 2.19 -7.62
C ASP A 32 11.82 1.00 -6.66
N CYS A 33 12.66 -0.01 -6.93
CA CYS A 33 12.64 -1.28 -6.21
C CYS A 33 12.99 -1.15 -4.72
N GLY A 34 13.44 0.02 -4.25
CA GLY A 34 13.65 0.31 -2.83
C GLY A 34 12.35 0.56 -2.05
N TYR A 35 11.19 0.56 -2.72
CA TYR A 35 9.90 0.85 -2.10
C TYR A 35 8.86 -0.22 -2.43
N PHE A 36 7.98 -0.50 -1.46
CA PHE A 36 6.81 -1.35 -1.62
C PHE A 36 5.53 -0.67 -1.14
N ILE A 37 4.39 -1.17 -1.60
CA ILE A 37 3.08 -0.67 -1.18
C ILE A 37 2.79 -1.10 0.28
N ASP A 38 2.68 -0.12 1.17
CA ASP A 38 2.26 -0.32 2.56
C ASP A 38 0.74 -0.42 2.69
N SER A 39 0.03 0.54 2.09
CA SER A 39 -1.42 0.68 2.18
C SER A 39 -1.99 1.47 1.01
N ILE A 40 -3.32 1.41 0.83
CA ILE A 40 -4.07 2.23 -0.13
C ILE A 40 -5.07 3.15 0.59
N TYR A 41 -5.38 4.26 -0.06
CA TYR A 41 -6.37 5.23 0.39
C TYR A 41 -7.04 5.91 -0.80
N TYR A 42 -8.22 6.47 -0.57
CA TYR A 42 -8.90 7.30 -1.56
C TYR A 42 -8.54 8.77 -1.33
N ASP A 43 -7.95 9.39 -2.35
CA ASP A 43 -7.62 10.81 -2.41
C ASP A 43 -8.82 11.56 -3.00
N ASN A 44 -9.53 12.31 -2.16
CA ASN A 44 -10.75 13.04 -2.56
C ASN A 44 -10.44 14.21 -3.51
N ASP A 45 -9.24 14.78 -3.43
CA ASP A 45 -8.86 15.93 -4.26
C ASP A 45 -8.54 15.47 -5.70
N LYS A 46 -7.96 14.27 -5.82
CA LYS A 46 -7.60 13.68 -7.12
C LYS A 46 -8.67 12.77 -7.70
N ASP A 47 -9.70 12.42 -6.92
CA ASP A 47 -10.71 11.40 -7.24
C ASP A 47 -10.07 10.06 -7.67
N LYS A 48 -9.09 9.60 -6.89
CA LYS A 48 -8.28 8.40 -7.22
C LYS A 48 -7.98 7.56 -5.99
N ILE A 49 -7.84 6.25 -6.19
CA ILE A 49 -7.19 5.38 -5.21
C ILE A 49 -5.69 5.52 -5.38
N MET A 50 -5.02 5.90 -4.31
CA MET A 50 -3.57 6.08 -4.24
C MET A 50 -2.99 5.06 -3.26
N CYS A 51 -1.73 4.70 -3.44
CA CYS A 51 -0.97 3.89 -2.47
C CYS A 51 -0.01 4.76 -1.66
N LYS A 52 0.27 4.31 -0.44
CA LYS A 52 1.41 4.76 0.35
C LYS A 52 2.52 3.76 0.16
N PHE A 53 3.70 4.26 -0.20
CA PHE A 53 4.91 3.46 -0.29
C PHE A 53 5.66 3.50 1.02
N LYS A 54 6.38 2.42 1.32
CA LYS A 54 7.32 2.31 2.42
C LYS A 54 8.66 1.82 1.87
N GLU A 55 9.73 2.42 2.38
CA GLU A 55 11.11 2.03 2.05
C GLU A 55 11.42 0.65 2.60
N ASP A 56 12.13 -0.12 1.79
CA ASP A 56 12.71 -1.42 2.11
C ASP A 56 14.20 -1.35 1.80
N PHE A 57 14.94 -0.62 2.64
CA PHE A 57 16.39 -0.68 2.61
C PHE A 57 16.81 -2.04 3.15
N GLU A 58 17.02 -3.00 2.25
CA GLU A 58 17.98 -4.07 2.52
C GLU A 58 19.34 -3.40 2.66
N GLY A 59 19.86 -3.31 3.88
CA GLY A 59 20.92 -2.36 4.23
C GLY A 59 22.15 -2.35 3.31
N GLU A 60 22.55 -1.15 2.88
CA GLU A 60 23.97 -0.81 2.78
C GLU A 60 24.48 -0.51 4.20
N ASP A 61 24.51 -1.51 5.07
CA ASP A 61 25.35 -1.51 6.27
C ASP A 61 26.62 -2.34 5.92
N GLU A 62 27.52 -1.76 5.11
CA GLU A 62 28.94 -2.14 5.03
C GLU A 62 29.82 -1.17 5.83
#